data_AF-D6GQ24-F1
#
_entry.id   AF-D6GQ24-F1
#
_cell.length_a   1.000
_cell.length_b   1.000
_cell.length_c   1.000
_cell.angle_alpha   90.00
_cell.angle_beta   90.00
_cell.angle_gamma   90.00
#
_symmetry.space_group_name_H-M   'P 1'
#
loop_
_entity.id
_entity.type
_entity.pdbx_description
1 polymer ?
#
loop_
_entity_poly.entity_id
_entity_poly.type
_entity_poly.pdbx_seq_one_letter_code
_entity_poly.pdbx_strand_id
1 'polypeptide(L)'
;MAVSAIPVWRAKLNNVYYISLFYWGFILFIMSTLVPGIHIPGRETIRSSVRGYAIMGASVYITINFIIGVILKQLKATPYDISPKGLLLNLMIIIPALVAREKIRAYGIGTIWRTVKYRRFAIVTFTLLMALTEINLGKIDKLDGAEGIVTYLLCDVLAVFARNYLMSVLVFYGGSRASMFYFGILQLFEKCFPFLPEIPWIATGAVGIMFPIFFGSYIAERCAMERAEKRPEDPKGDFGYVTILTLAILFSWFSVGVFHVYPSTVLTGSMEPVIYPGDVVLIQKMLKEEDIEALKEGDIINFQRGKITITHRIEEILKDEAGNLSFVTKGDNNKSRDEQIVLPNDVKGIIVQVVPKVGIPILWVKSGNTAPEGVIDYEE
;
A
#
# COMPACT_ATOMS: atom_id res chain seq x y z
N MET A 1 -9.33 -5.86 5.30
CA MET A 1 -10.27 -6.00 4.17
C MET A 1 -11.45 -6.88 4.54
N ALA A 2 -12.64 -6.30 4.75
CA ALA A 2 -13.88 -7.05 5.01
C ALA A 2 -14.56 -7.46 3.69
N VAL A 3 -14.92 -8.74 3.55
CA VAL A 3 -15.49 -9.32 2.33
C VAL A 3 -16.85 -8.70 2.00
N SER A 4 -17.05 -8.38 0.72
CA SER A 4 -17.98 -7.37 0.21
C SER A 4 -19.41 -7.87 -0.02
N ALA A 5 -20.34 -7.53 0.86
CA ALA A 5 -21.72 -7.30 0.42
C ALA A 5 -21.78 -6.08 -0.53
N ILE A 6 -22.90 -5.91 -1.24
CA ILE A 6 -23.19 -4.75 -2.10
C ILE A 6 -22.68 -3.45 -1.42
N PRO A 7 -21.95 -2.55 -2.10
CA PRO A 7 -21.28 -1.41 -1.49
C PRO A 7 -22.15 -0.57 -0.53
N VAL A 8 -23.44 -0.44 -0.83
CA VAL A 8 -24.45 0.30 -0.05
C VAL A 8 -24.87 -0.44 1.24
N TRP A 9 -24.87 -1.77 1.23
CA TRP A 9 -25.35 -2.61 2.34
C TRP A 9 -24.24 -3.16 3.23
N ARG A 10 -22.96 -2.87 2.90
CA ARG A 10 -21.78 -3.37 3.61
C ARG A 10 -21.81 -3.09 5.12
N ALA A 11 -22.21 -1.89 5.54
CA ALA A 11 -22.27 -1.52 6.96
C ALA A 11 -23.43 -2.21 7.70
N LYS A 12 -24.58 -2.40 7.05
CA LYS A 12 -25.77 -3.03 7.65
C LYS A 12 -25.68 -4.56 7.70
N LEU A 13 -25.14 -5.21 6.66
CA LEU A 13 -25.02 -6.67 6.60
C LEU A 13 -23.92 -7.24 7.50
N ASN A 14 -22.87 -6.47 7.77
CA ASN A 14 -21.78 -6.91 8.66
C ASN A 14 -22.15 -6.85 10.14
N ASN A 15 -23.17 -6.06 10.52
CA ASN A 15 -23.66 -6.04 11.90
C ASN A 15 -24.46 -7.30 12.28
N VAL A 16 -24.83 -8.14 11.32
CA VAL A 16 -25.52 -9.41 11.55
C VAL A 16 -24.87 -10.51 10.73
N TYR A 17 -23.83 -11.14 11.27
CA TYR A 17 -23.02 -12.17 10.60
C TYR A 17 -23.85 -13.31 9.99
N TYR A 18 -24.99 -13.68 10.59
CA TYR A 18 -25.91 -14.67 10.05
C TYR A 18 -26.48 -14.31 8.67
N ILE A 19 -26.78 -13.03 8.42
CA ILE A 19 -27.34 -12.60 7.13
C ILE A 19 -26.27 -12.69 6.04
N SER A 20 -25.02 -12.31 6.36
CA SER A 20 -23.89 -12.47 5.45
C SER A 20 -23.64 -13.94 5.10
N LEU A 21 -23.64 -14.82 6.10
CA LEU A 21 -23.49 -16.27 5.91
C LEU A 21 -24.60 -16.85 5.03
N PHE A 22 -25.85 -16.47 5.29
CA PHE A 22 -26.99 -16.92 4.49
C PHE A 22 -26.88 -16.43 3.04
N TYR A 23 -26.57 -15.15 2.83
CA TYR A 23 -26.42 -14.57 1.50
C TYR A 23 -25.34 -15.28 0.67
N TRP A 24 -24.14 -15.46 1.24
CA TRP A 24 -23.05 -16.15 0.54
C TRP A 24 -23.29 -17.64 0.38
N GLY A 25 -23.90 -18.29 1.37
CA GLY A 25 -24.32 -19.68 1.29
C GLY A 25 -25.33 -19.90 0.17
N PHE A 26 -26.30 -19.00 0.03
CA PHE A 26 -27.30 -19.03 -1.04
C PHE A 26 -26.68 -18.84 -2.43
N ILE A 27 -25.76 -17.89 -2.58
CA ILE A 27 -25.00 -17.73 -3.84
C ILE A 27 -24.19 -18.99 -4.16
N LEU A 28 -23.52 -19.58 -3.17
CA LEU A 28 -22.76 -20.82 -3.37
C LEU A 28 -23.67 -21.96 -3.81
N PHE A 29 -24.84 -22.09 -3.20
CA PHE A 29 -25.85 -23.07 -3.56
C PHE A 29 -26.29 -22.89 -5.02
N ILE A 30 -26.63 -21.67 -5.44
CA ILE A 30 -26.96 -21.35 -6.84
C ILE A 30 -25.82 -21.76 -7.77
N MET A 31 -24.59 -21.32 -7.45
CA MET A 31 -23.40 -21.57 -8.26
C MET A 31 -23.03 -23.06 -8.35
N SER A 32 -23.42 -23.90 -7.39
CA SER A 32 -23.14 -25.35 -7.41
C SER A 32 -24.25 -26.20 -8.01
N THR A 33 -25.51 -25.73 -7.96
CA THR A 33 -26.67 -26.56 -8.32
C THR A 33 -27.40 -26.08 -9.58
N LEU A 34 -27.59 -24.77 -9.73
CA LEU A 34 -28.42 -24.17 -10.78
C LEU A 34 -27.59 -23.73 -12.00
N VAL A 35 -26.32 -23.38 -11.77
CA VAL A 35 -25.44 -22.84 -12.81
C VAL A 35 -24.63 -23.96 -13.47
N PRO A 36 -24.66 -24.10 -14.81
CA PRO A 36 -23.92 -25.15 -15.50
C PRO A 36 -22.40 -24.94 -15.37
N GLY A 37 -21.66 -26.05 -15.28
CA GLY A 37 -20.20 -26.01 -15.23
C GLY A 37 -19.60 -25.51 -16.54
N ILE A 38 -18.96 -24.34 -16.53
CA ILE A 38 -18.22 -23.82 -17.68
C ILE A 38 -16.72 -23.95 -17.44
N HIS A 39 -16.04 -24.62 -18.36
CA HIS A 39 -14.60 -24.80 -18.29
C HIS A 39 -13.86 -23.63 -18.94
N ILE A 40 -12.96 -23.01 -18.17
CA ILE A 40 -12.03 -21.96 -18.64
C ILE A 40 -11.00 -22.60 -19.58
N PRO A 41 -10.60 -21.93 -20.69
CA PRO A 41 -9.53 -22.44 -21.55
C PRO A 41 -8.20 -22.61 -20.80
N GLY A 42 -7.53 -23.76 -20.92
CA GLY A 42 -6.15 -23.94 -20.42
C GLY A 42 -5.72 -25.40 -20.24
N ARG A 43 -4.43 -25.68 -20.47
CA ARG A 43 -3.79 -26.98 -20.15
C ARG A 43 -3.66 -27.12 -18.63
N GLU A 44 -3.82 -28.34 -18.11
CA GLU A 44 -3.69 -28.62 -16.67
C GLU A 44 -2.29 -28.33 -16.12
N THR A 45 -1.25 -28.46 -16.95
CA THR A 45 0.14 -28.11 -16.59
C THR A 45 0.26 -26.64 -16.18
N ILE A 46 -0.24 -25.73 -17.04
CA ILE A 46 -0.27 -24.29 -16.79
C ILE A 46 -1.07 -23.97 -15.52
N ARG A 47 -2.21 -24.65 -15.31
CA ARG A 47 -3.02 -24.46 -14.10
C ARG A 47 -2.27 -24.82 -12.83
N SER A 48 -1.50 -25.90 -12.86
CA SER A 48 -0.68 -26.31 -11.72
C SER A 48 0.39 -25.27 -11.39
N SER A 49 1.11 -24.79 -12.41
CA SER A 49 2.13 -23.75 -12.24
C SER A 49 1.54 -22.44 -11.69
N VAL A 50 0.40 -22.00 -12.21
CA VAL A 50 -0.27 -20.76 -11.76
C VAL A 50 -0.77 -20.87 -10.32
N ARG A 51 -1.18 -22.06 -9.86
CA ARG A 51 -1.49 -22.28 -8.42
C ARG A 51 -0.23 -22.11 -7.55
N GLY A 52 0.92 -22.59 -8.02
CA GLY A 52 2.21 -22.36 -7.36
C GLY A 52 2.55 -20.86 -7.30
N TYR A 53 2.40 -20.14 -8.42
CA TYR A 53 2.58 -18.69 -8.46
C TYR A 53 1.62 -17.96 -7.52
N ALA A 54 0.36 -18.37 -7.41
CA ALA A 54 -0.60 -17.76 -6.49
C ALA A 54 -0.14 -17.83 -5.03
N ILE A 55 0.38 -18.99 -4.60
CA ILE A 55 0.89 -19.17 -3.23
C ILE A 55 2.15 -18.32 -3.03
N MET A 56 3.11 -18.40 -3.96
CA MET A 56 4.34 -17.62 -3.90
C MET A 56 4.06 -16.11 -3.87
N GLY A 57 3.18 -15.62 -4.73
CA GLY A 57 2.82 -14.21 -4.82
C GLY A 57 2.16 -13.70 -3.55
N ALA A 58 1.31 -14.51 -2.89
CA ALA A 58 0.71 -14.14 -1.62
C ALA A 58 1.79 -14.03 -0.51
N SER A 59 2.70 -15.00 -0.44
CA SER A 59 3.82 -14.96 0.51
C SER A 59 4.72 -13.75 0.27
N VAL A 60 5.11 -13.46 -0.98
CA VAL A 60 5.93 -12.30 -1.31
C VAL A 60 5.23 -11.00 -0.93
N TYR A 61 3.93 -10.85 -1.24
CA TYR A 61 3.17 -9.66 -0.88
C TYR A 61 3.13 -9.45 0.64
N ILE A 62 2.88 -10.51 1.42
CA ILE A 62 2.91 -10.45 2.89
C ILE A 62 4.30 -10.05 3.38
N THR A 63 5.35 -10.71 2.89
CA THR A 63 6.74 -10.45 3.28
C THR A 63 7.15 -9.00 3.02
N ILE A 64 6.81 -8.44 1.85
CA ILE A 64 7.11 -7.03 1.54
C ILE A 64 6.47 -6.10 2.57
N ASN A 65 5.17 -6.24 2.82
CA ASN A 65 4.47 -5.37 3.76
C ASN A 65 4.98 -5.56 5.20
N PHE A 66 5.26 -6.80 5.60
CA PHE A 66 5.74 -7.11 6.93
C PHE A 66 7.15 -6.57 7.18
N ILE A 67 8.07 -6.72 6.22
CA ILE A 67 9.43 -6.16 6.30
C ILE A 67 9.38 -4.63 6.43
N ILE A 68 8.53 -3.95 5.65
CA ILE A 68 8.34 -2.50 5.78
C ILE A 68 7.87 -2.16 7.21
N GLY A 69 6.85 -2.86 7.71
CA GLY A 69 6.35 -2.64 9.07
C GLY A 69 7.41 -2.86 10.16
N VAL A 70 8.24 -3.90 10.03
CA VAL A 70 9.35 -4.19 10.96
C VAL A 70 10.39 -3.07 10.92
N ILE A 71 10.85 -2.66 9.74
CA ILE A 71 11.91 -1.66 9.59
C ILE A 71 11.44 -0.29 10.12
N LEU A 72 10.19 0.07 9.87
CA LEU A 72 9.60 1.32 10.37
C LEU A 72 9.19 1.25 11.84
N LYS A 73 9.33 0.08 12.49
CA LYS A 73 8.85 -0.19 13.85
C LYS A 73 7.34 0.10 14.01
N GLN A 74 6.57 -0.14 12.95
CA GLN A 74 5.12 0.09 12.87
C GLN A 74 4.38 -1.25 12.81
N LEU A 75 4.45 -2.03 13.89
CA LEU A 75 3.67 -3.25 14.07
C LEU A 75 2.61 -3.02 15.14
N LYS A 76 1.35 -3.30 14.80
CA LYS A 76 0.22 -3.22 15.74
C LYS A 76 -0.40 -4.59 15.98
N ALA A 77 -0.95 -4.75 17.18
CA ALA A 77 -1.80 -5.89 17.48
C ALA A 77 -3.01 -5.89 16.52
N THR A 78 -3.39 -7.09 16.07
CA THR A 78 -4.52 -7.26 15.17
C THR A 78 -5.82 -6.75 15.81
N PRO A 79 -6.70 -6.07 15.05
CA PRO A 79 -8.01 -5.64 15.55
C PRO A 79 -9.03 -6.79 15.60
N TYR A 80 -8.67 -7.99 15.13
CA TYR A 80 -9.54 -9.16 15.06
C TYR A 80 -9.41 -10.03 16.31
N ASP A 81 -10.52 -10.66 16.70
CA ASP A 81 -10.53 -11.64 17.80
C ASP A 81 -9.77 -12.92 17.40
N ILE A 82 -8.63 -13.15 18.03
CA ILE A 82 -7.75 -14.30 17.85
C ILE A 82 -8.08 -15.48 18.77
N SER A 83 -9.11 -15.39 19.61
CA SER A 83 -9.61 -16.54 20.36
C SER A 83 -10.03 -17.66 19.40
N PRO A 84 -10.01 -18.94 19.81
CA PRO A 84 -10.45 -20.04 18.94
C PRO A 84 -11.85 -19.83 18.34
N LYS A 85 -12.76 -19.22 19.12
CA LYS A 85 -14.10 -18.85 18.66
C LYS A 85 -14.07 -17.68 17.67
N GLY A 86 -13.29 -16.63 17.96
CA GLY A 86 -13.09 -15.49 17.06
C GLY A 86 -12.50 -15.90 15.71
N LEU A 87 -11.46 -16.73 15.73
CA LEU A 87 -10.85 -17.32 14.53
C LEU A 87 -11.87 -18.11 13.71
N LEU A 88 -12.66 -18.98 14.36
CA LEU A 88 -13.71 -19.74 13.67
C LEU A 88 -14.73 -18.81 12.99
N LEU A 89 -15.21 -17.79 13.70
CA LEU A 89 -16.16 -16.81 13.15
C LEU A 89 -15.56 -16.01 11.98
N ASN A 90 -14.29 -15.60 12.10
CA ASN A 90 -13.56 -14.92 11.03
C ASN A 90 -13.50 -15.80 9.78
N LEU A 91 -13.16 -17.08 9.91
CA LEU A 91 -13.11 -18.03 8.80
C LEU A 91 -14.49 -18.27 8.18
N MET A 92 -15.52 -18.45 9.01
CA MET A 92 -16.89 -18.67 8.54
C MET A 92 -17.40 -17.48 7.72
N ILE A 93 -17.03 -16.24 8.07
CA ILE A 93 -17.42 -15.06 7.30
C ILE A 93 -16.60 -14.92 6.01
N ILE A 94 -15.31 -15.22 6.06
CA ILE A 94 -14.39 -15.04 4.93
C ILE A 94 -14.60 -16.07 3.81
N ILE A 95 -14.59 -17.35 4.18
CA ILE A 95 -14.43 -18.46 3.22
C ILE A 95 -15.60 -18.51 2.23
N PRO A 96 -16.88 -18.51 2.65
CA PRO A 96 -18.00 -18.60 1.72
C PRO A 96 -18.01 -17.44 0.73
N ALA A 97 -17.76 -16.24 1.24
CA ALA A 97 -17.75 -15.01 0.48
C ALA A 97 -16.62 -15.00 -0.55
N LEU A 98 -15.42 -15.42 -0.15
CA LEU A 98 -14.30 -15.62 -1.06
C LEU A 98 -14.64 -16.63 -2.16
N VAL A 99 -15.09 -17.83 -1.77
CA VAL A 99 -15.35 -18.92 -2.71
C VAL A 99 -16.43 -18.53 -3.71
N ALA A 100 -17.50 -17.86 -3.26
CA ALA A 100 -18.58 -17.40 -4.11
C ALA A 100 -18.07 -16.43 -5.18
N ARG A 101 -17.29 -15.42 -4.78
CA ARG A 101 -16.79 -14.40 -5.70
C ARG A 101 -15.81 -14.97 -6.73
N GLU A 102 -14.92 -15.88 -6.32
CA GLU A 102 -14.01 -16.53 -7.27
C GLU A 102 -14.73 -17.50 -8.22
N LYS A 103 -15.80 -18.15 -7.75
CA LYS A 103 -16.67 -18.96 -8.63
C LYS A 103 -17.41 -18.08 -9.64
N ILE A 104 -17.97 -16.94 -9.22
CA ILE A 104 -18.63 -15.97 -10.11
C ILE A 104 -17.63 -15.46 -11.15
N ARG A 105 -16.42 -15.08 -10.71
CA ARG A 105 -15.35 -14.63 -11.62
C ARG A 105 -15.00 -15.70 -12.66
N ALA A 106 -14.80 -16.94 -12.21
CA ALA A 106 -14.48 -18.07 -13.09
C ALA A 106 -15.59 -18.36 -14.11
N TYR A 107 -16.83 -18.37 -13.67
CA TYR A 107 -17.98 -18.57 -14.54
C TYR A 107 -18.13 -17.42 -15.55
N GLY A 108 -18.05 -16.17 -15.10
CA GLY A 108 -18.18 -14.99 -15.97
C GLY A 108 -17.11 -14.96 -17.05
N ILE A 109 -15.83 -15.13 -16.67
CA ILE A 109 -14.70 -15.19 -17.62
C ILE A 109 -14.86 -16.37 -18.59
N GLY A 110 -15.23 -17.55 -18.07
CA GLY A 110 -15.45 -18.75 -18.90
C GLY A 110 -16.58 -18.57 -19.91
N THR A 111 -17.69 -17.95 -19.50
CA THR A 111 -18.85 -17.66 -20.36
C THR A 111 -18.47 -16.69 -21.46
N ILE A 112 -17.84 -15.56 -21.10
CA ILE A 112 -17.40 -14.53 -22.05
C ILE A 112 -16.46 -15.15 -23.09
N TRP A 113 -15.52 -16.00 -22.65
CA TRP A 113 -14.57 -16.65 -23.55
C TRP A 113 -15.25 -17.57 -24.58
N ARG A 114 -16.38 -18.19 -24.26
CA ARG A 114 -17.07 -19.09 -25.18
C ARG A 114 -18.07 -18.39 -26.09
N THR A 115 -18.75 -17.38 -25.58
CA THR A 115 -19.97 -16.82 -26.21
C THR A 115 -19.74 -15.48 -26.91
N VAL A 116 -18.81 -14.66 -26.43
CA VAL A 116 -18.63 -13.29 -26.92
C VAL A 116 -17.60 -13.26 -28.06
N LYS A 117 -17.84 -12.42 -29.08
CA LYS A 117 -16.89 -12.18 -30.19
C LYS A 117 -15.67 -11.40 -29.72
N TYR A 118 -15.88 -10.25 -29.07
CA TYR A 118 -14.83 -9.37 -28.53
C TYR A 118 -14.40 -9.79 -27.11
N ARG A 119 -13.91 -11.03 -26.97
CA ARG A 119 -13.64 -11.70 -25.68
C ARG A 119 -12.73 -10.90 -24.75
N ARG A 120 -11.62 -10.37 -25.28
CA ARG A 120 -10.63 -9.62 -24.48
C ARG A 120 -11.25 -8.37 -23.86
N PHE A 121 -11.95 -7.58 -24.67
CA PHE A 121 -12.64 -6.37 -24.20
C PHE A 121 -13.72 -6.68 -23.17
N ALA A 122 -14.53 -7.73 -23.41
CA ALA A 122 -15.56 -8.15 -22.47
C ALA A 122 -14.99 -8.66 -21.14
N ILE A 123 -13.86 -9.38 -21.15
CA ILE A 123 -13.16 -9.79 -19.91
C ILE A 123 -12.66 -8.58 -19.13
N VAL A 124 -12.06 -7.60 -19.80
CA VAL A 124 -11.61 -6.35 -19.15
C VAL A 124 -12.80 -5.63 -18.52
N THR A 125 -13.89 -5.45 -19.27
CA THR A 125 -15.11 -4.80 -18.78
C THR A 125 -15.69 -5.54 -17.56
N PHE A 126 -15.80 -6.88 -17.63
CA PHE A 126 -16.26 -7.70 -16.52
C PHE A 126 -15.34 -7.59 -15.28
N THR A 127 -14.02 -7.52 -15.49
CA THR A 127 -13.04 -7.32 -14.41
C THR A 127 -13.22 -5.97 -13.72
N LEU A 128 -13.48 -4.91 -14.50
CA LEU A 128 -13.78 -3.57 -13.97
C LEU A 128 -15.08 -3.58 -13.17
N LEU A 129 -16.13 -4.23 -13.67
CA LEU A 129 -17.40 -4.39 -12.94
C LEU A 129 -17.20 -5.13 -11.61
N MET A 130 -16.43 -6.22 -11.61
CA MET A 130 -16.08 -6.94 -10.37
C MET A 130 -15.33 -6.04 -9.39
N ALA A 131 -14.40 -5.21 -9.86
CA ALA A 131 -13.68 -4.25 -9.02
C ALA A 131 -14.61 -3.21 -8.40
N LEU A 132 -15.57 -2.66 -9.16
CA LEU A 132 -16.55 -1.70 -8.66
C LEU A 132 -17.38 -2.26 -7.50
N THR A 133 -17.66 -3.58 -7.47
CA THR A 133 -18.39 -4.21 -6.36
C THR A 133 -17.61 -4.25 -5.04
N GLU A 134 -16.29 -4.03 -5.06
CA GLU A 134 -15.43 -4.08 -3.88
C GLU A 134 -15.12 -2.71 -3.27
N ILE A 135 -15.35 -1.63 -4.03
CA ILE A 135 -15.05 -0.28 -3.58
C ILE A 135 -15.88 0.06 -2.34
N ASN A 136 -15.22 0.61 -1.32
CA ASN A 136 -15.86 0.94 -0.06
C ASN A 136 -16.53 2.32 -0.09
N LEU A 137 -17.72 2.41 -0.67
CA LEU A 137 -18.45 3.68 -0.75
C LEU A 137 -18.77 4.28 0.63
N GLY A 138 -18.90 3.46 1.69
CA GLY A 138 -19.17 3.96 3.04
C GLY A 138 -18.00 4.71 3.70
N LYS A 139 -16.81 4.75 3.08
CA LYS A 139 -15.71 5.61 3.51
C LYS A 139 -15.82 7.03 2.96
N ILE A 140 -16.58 7.25 1.88
CA ILE A 140 -16.67 8.54 1.18
C ILE A 140 -17.21 9.63 2.12
N ASP A 141 -18.22 9.30 2.92
CA ASP A 141 -18.84 10.24 3.87
C ASP A 141 -17.92 10.62 5.04
N LYS A 142 -16.77 9.95 5.18
CA LYS A 142 -15.79 10.14 6.27
C LYS A 142 -14.46 10.70 5.76
N LEU A 143 -14.42 11.20 4.53
CA LEU A 143 -13.21 11.76 3.94
C LEU A 143 -13.05 13.21 4.38
N ASP A 144 -12.05 13.45 5.22
CA ASP A 144 -11.68 14.78 5.65
C ASP A 144 -10.43 15.25 4.88
N GLY A 145 -10.55 16.39 4.21
CA GLY A 145 -9.45 17.05 3.51
C GLY A 145 -8.93 16.35 2.25
N ALA A 146 -7.96 16.98 1.59
CA ALA A 146 -7.36 16.46 0.35
C ALA A 146 -6.52 15.19 0.58
N GLU A 147 -5.84 15.06 1.73
CA GLU A 147 -5.11 13.83 2.11
C GLU A 147 -6.04 12.62 2.23
N GLY A 148 -7.24 12.79 2.82
CA GLY A 148 -8.25 11.75 2.91
C GLY A 148 -8.70 11.27 1.53
N ILE A 149 -8.98 12.20 0.62
CA ILE A 149 -9.41 11.89 -0.76
C ILE A 149 -8.33 11.11 -1.51
N VAL A 150 -7.07 11.54 -1.43
CA VAL A 150 -5.94 10.87 -2.12
C VAL A 150 -5.69 9.48 -1.53
N THR A 151 -5.74 9.36 -0.19
CA THR A 151 -5.62 8.07 0.49
C THR A 151 -6.70 7.10 0.02
N TYR A 152 -7.95 7.55 -0.04
CA TYR A 152 -9.07 6.73 -0.54
C TYR A 152 -8.88 6.32 -2.00
N LEU A 153 -8.47 7.25 -2.88
CA LEU A 153 -8.23 6.97 -4.28
C LEU A 153 -7.14 5.90 -4.48
N LEU A 154 -6.02 6.01 -3.78
CA LEU A 154 -4.89 5.08 -3.92
C LEU A 154 -5.16 3.74 -3.26
N CYS A 155 -5.58 3.74 -1.99
CA CYS A 155 -5.69 2.53 -1.17
C CYS A 155 -7.03 1.78 -1.34
N ASP A 156 -8.14 2.50 -1.57
CA ASP A 156 -9.48 1.91 -1.60
C ASP A 156 -10.11 1.86 -3.02
N VAL A 157 -9.55 2.57 -4.01
CA VAL A 157 -10.02 2.53 -5.41
C VAL A 157 -8.99 1.88 -6.32
N LEU A 158 -7.83 2.50 -6.57
CA LEU A 158 -6.85 2.01 -7.54
C LEU A 158 -6.24 0.66 -7.14
N ALA A 159 -5.91 0.45 -5.86
CA ALA A 159 -5.45 -0.85 -5.37
C ALA A 159 -6.51 -1.95 -5.54
N VAL A 160 -7.80 -1.62 -5.47
CA VAL A 160 -8.91 -2.58 -5.70
C VAL A 160 -8.97 -2.99 -7.17
N PHE A 161 -8.80 -2.05 -8.10
CA PHE A 161 -8.70 -2.34 -9.53
C PHE A 161 -7.47 -3.20 -9.86
N ALA A 162 -6.29 -2.83 -9.34
CA ALA A 162 -5.06 -3.59 -9.52
C ALA A 162 -5.19 -5.04 -9.00
N ARG A 163 -5.77 -5.21 -7.81
CA ARG A 163 -6.06 -6.54 -7.24
C ARG A 163 -7.03 -7.35 -8.09
N ASN A 164 -8.11 -6.74 -8.59
CA ASN A 164 -9.09 -7.43 -9.43
C ASN A 164 -8.52 -7.84 -10.80
N TYR A 165 -7.60 -7.05 -11.34
CA TYR A 165 -6.80 -7.44 -12.50
C TYR A 165 -6.01 -8.73 -12.21
N LEU A 166 -5.20 -8.75 -11.15
CA LEU A 166 -4.44 -9.95 -10.78
C LEU A 166 -5.35 -11.17 -10.55
N MET A 167 -6.44 -11.01 -9.81
CA MET A 167 -7.40 -12.09 -9.58
C MET A 167 -7.97 -12.63 -10.89
N SER A 168 -8.30 -11.77 -11.86
CA SER A 168 -8.83 -12.19 -13.15
C SER A 168 -7.80 -12.90 -14.00
N VAL A 169 -6.53 -12.48 -13.95
CA VAL A 169 -5.40 -13.22 -14.55
C VAL A 169 -5.25 -14.61 -13.91
N LEU A 170 -5.24 -14.69 -12.58
CA LEU A 170 -5.13 -15.96 -11.85
C LEU A 170 -6.29 -16.90 -12.18
N VAL A 171 -7.51 -16.39 -12.25
CA VAL A 171 -8.68 -17.18 -12.64
C VAL A 171 -8.60 -17.64 -14.09
N PHE A 172 -8.20 -16.76 -15.02
CA PHE A 172 -8.13 -17.07 -16.44
C PHE A 172 -7.10 -18.17 -16.76
N TYR A 173 -5.95 -18.19 -16.09
CA TYR A 173 -4.89 -19.16 -16.34
C TYR A 173 -4.89 -20.35 -15.37
N GLY A 174 -5.16 -20.11 -14.08
CA GLY A 174 -5.10 -21.10 -12.99
C GLY A 174 -6.45 -21.59 -12.48
N GLY A 175 -7.56 -21.03 -12.98
CA GLY A 175 -8.90 -21.31 -12.49
C GLY A 175 -9.19 -20.66 -11.14
N SER A 176 -10.42 -20.86 -10.63
CA SER A 176 -10.87 -20.25 -9.38
C SER A 176 -10.00 -20.62 -8.17
N ARG A 177 -9.43 -21.83 -8.16
CA ARG A 177 -8.54 -22.30 -7.09
C ARG A 177 -7.27 -21.47 -6.94
N ALA A 178 -6.64 -21.04 -8.04
CA ALA A 178 -5.44 -20.22 -7.96
C ALA A 178 -5.72 -18.87 -7.28
N SER A 179 -6.80 -18.19 -7.68
CA SER A 179 -7.21 -16.94 -7.05
C SER A 179 -7.64 -17.14 -5.58
N MET A 180 -8.33 -18.24 -5.27
CA MET A 180 -8.68 -18.60 -3.89
C MET A 180 -7.43 -18.81 -3.02
N PHE A 181 -6.37 -19.45 -3.53
CA PHE A 181 -5.12 -19.58 -2.78
C PHE A 181 -4.48 -18.23 -2.52
N TYR A 182 -4.30 -17.41 -3.55
CA TYR A 182 -3.67 -16.08 -3.40
C TYR A 182 -4.42 -15.25 -2.35
N PHE A 183 -5.71 -14.99 -2.57
CA PHE A 183 -6.46 -14.10 -1.70
C PHE A 183 -6.86 -14.75 -0.36
N GLY A 184 -7.01 -16.07 -0.33
CA GLY A 184 -7.23 -16.83 0.90
C GLY A 184 -6.05 -16.69 1.85
N ILE A 185 -4.81 -16.85 1.36
CA ILE A 185 -3.60 -16.67 2.16
C ILE A 185 -3.53 -15.23 2.70
N LEU A 186 -3.79 -14.22 1.86
CA LEU A 186 -3.79 -12.82 2.31
C LEU A 186 -4.82 -12.55 3.41
N GLN A 187 -6.04 -13.07 3.28
CA GLN A 187 -7.08 -12.88 4.30
C GLN A 187 -6.84 -13.67 5.58
N LEU A 188 -6.29 -14.88 5.46
CA LEU A 188 -5.87 -15.67 6.61
C LEU A 188 -4.78 -14.94 7.39
N PHE A 189 -3.79 -14.39 6.69
CA PHE A 189 -2.76 -13.57 7.33
C PHE A 189 -3.38 -12.36 8.02
N GLU A 190 -4.20 -11.58 7.33
CA GLU A 190 -4.78 -10.37 7.91
C GLU A 190 -5.65 -10.64 9.16
N LYS A 191 -6.43 -11.73 9.17
CA LYS A 191 -7.42 -11.97 10.24
C LYS A 191 -6.97 -12.93 11.32
N CYS A 192 -6.01 -13.81 11.05
CA CYS A 192 -5.56 -14.81 12.00
C CYS A 192 -4.18 -14.49 12.59
N PHE A 193 -3.41 -13.59 11.97
CA PHE A 193 -2.08 -13.27 12.45
C PHE A 193 -2.13 -12.18 13.54
N PRO A 194 -1.41 -12.36 14.67
CA PRO A 194 -1.54 -11.48 15.85
C PRO A 194 -0.96 -10.08 15.66
N PHE A 195 0.02 -9.90 14.77
CA PHE A 195 0.72 -8.64 14.57
C PHE A 195 0.70 -8.21 13.11
N LEU A 196 0.05 -7.08 12.81
CA LEU A 196 -0.08 -6.58 11.44
C LEU A 196 0.84 -5.38 11.20
N PRO A 197 1.40 -5.24 9.99
CA PRO A 197 2.16 -4.05 9.61
C PRO A 197 1.22 -2.86 9.39
N GLU A 198 1.47 -1.76 10.07
CA GLU A 198 0.75 -0.49 9.91
C GLU A 198 1.63 0.51 9.16
N ILE A 199 1.84 0.25 7.87
CA ILE A 199 2.73 1.06 7.04
C ILE A 199 2.03 2.35 6.57
N PRO A 200 2.78 3.42 6.25
CA PRO A 200 2.20 4.68 5.77
C PRO A 200 1.29 4.47 4.55
N TRP A 201 0.25 5.30 4.42
CA TRP A 201 -0.76 5.12 3.38
C TRP A 201 -0.17 5.12 1.97
N ILE A 202 0.88 5.92 1.73
CA ILE A 202 1.61 5.96 0.46
C ILE A 202 2.21 4.58 0.15
N ALA A 203 2.85 3.94 1.14
CA ALA A 203 3.42 2.60 1.01
C ALA A 203 2.34 1.57 0.70
N THR A 204 1.24 1.62 1.47
CA THR A 204 0.09 0.73 1.32
C THR A 204 -0.50 0.83 -0.10
N GLY A 205 -0.73 2.06 -0.58
CA GLY A 205 -1.23 2.32 -1.92
C GLY A 205 -0.25 1.87 -3.00
N ALA A 206 1.03 2.24 -2.89
CA ALA A 206 2.06 1.90 -3.87
C ALA A 206 2.24 0.38 -4.00
N VAL A 207 2.47 -0.34 -2.90
CA VAL A 207 2.60 -1.81 -2.91
C VAL A 207 1.29 -2.47 -3.35
N GLY A 208 0.14 -1.95 -2.91
CA GLY A 208 -1.19 -2.43 -3.28
C GLY A 208 -1.55 -2.28 -4.76
N ILE A 209 -0.94 -1.32 -5.47
CA ILE A 209 -1.13 -1.10 -6.91
C ILE A 209 -0.06 -1.83 -7.72
N MET A 210 1.21 -1.58 -7.40
CA MET A 210 2.35 -2.03 -8.20
C MET A 210 2.47 -3.55 -8.20
N PHE A 211 2.38 -4.19 -7.03
CA PHE A 211 2.57 -5.64 -6.95
C PHE A 211 1.53 -6.41 -7.77
N PRO A 212 0.20 -6.17 -7.63
CA PRO A 212 -0.78 -6.90 -8.43
C PRO A 212 -0.66 -6.66 -9.94
N ILE A 213 -0.30 -5.44 -10.36
CA ILE A 213 -0.12 -5.12 -11.79
C ILE A 213 1.07 -5.88 -12.35
N PHE A 214 2.26 -5.74 -11.77
CA PHE A 214 3.46 -6.41 -12.30
C PHE A 214 3.37 -7.92 -12.19
N PHE A 215 2.89 -8.43 -11.06
CA PHE A 215 2.76 -9.87 -10.86
C PHE A 215 1.70 -10.47 -11.81
N GLY A 216 0.58 -9.78 -12.02
CA GLY A 216 -0.43 -10.20 -12.98
C GLY A 216 0.08 -10.19 -14.42
N SER A 217 0.79 -9.13 -14.82
CA SER A 217 1.39 -9.04 -16.15
C SER A 217 2.46 -10.11 -16.39
N TYR A 218 3.32 -10.37 -15.39
CA TYR A 218 4.29 -11.46 -15.43
C TYR A 218 3.62 -12.83 -15.67
N ILE A 219 2.59 -13.17 -14.88
CA ILE A 219 1.84 -14.43 -15.05
C ILE A 219 1.18 -14.48 -16.43
N ALA A 220 0.56 -13.38 -16.87
CA ALA A 220 -0.16 -13.33 -18.13
C ALA A 220 0.77 -13.56 -19.33
N GLU A 221 1.95 -12.93 -19.34
CA GLU A 221 2.95 -13.11 -20.39
C GLU A 221 3.54 -14.53 -20.35
N ARG A 222 3.94 -15.01 -19.16
CA ARG A 222 4.50 -16.35 -19.00
C ARG A 222 3.57 -17.44 -19.51
N CYS A 223 2.29 -17.35 -19.16
CA CYS A 223 1.28 -18.31 -19.60
C CYS A 223 0.93 -18.16 -21.09
N ALA A 224 1.00 -16.95 -21.65
CA ALA A 224 0.79 -16.73 -23.07
C ALA A 224 1.92 -17.34 -23.91
N MET A 225 3.18 -17.23 -23.47
CA MET A 225 4.33 -17.87 -24.10
C MET A 225 4.21 -19.40 -24.09
N GLU A 226 3.90 -19.98 -22.92
CA GLU A 226 3.74 -21.44 -22.78
C GLU A 226 2.59 -21.98 -23.65
N ARG A 227 1.50 -21.21 -23.83
CA ARG A 227 0.40 -21.54 -24.75
C ARG A 227 0.79 -21.45 -26.22
N ALA A 228 1.67 -20.52 -26.59
CA ALA A 228 2.12 -20.33 -27.96
C ALA A 228 3.15 -21.38 -28.41
N GLU A 229 3.54 -22.32 -27.52
CA GLU A 229 4.64 -23.28 -27.70
C GLU A 229 5.97 -22.64 -28.11
N LYS A 230 6.05 -21.31 -27.98
CA LYS A 230 7.29 -20.57 -28.10
C LYS A 230 8.09 -20.88 -26.85
N ARG A 231 9.24 -21.55 -27.00
CA ARG A 231 10.25 -21.51 -25.95
C ARG A 231 10.56 -20.03 -25.67
N PRO A 232 10.85 -19.63 -24.43
CA PRO A 232 11.40 -18.30 -24.20
C PRO A 232 12.68 -18.21 -25.03
N GLU A 233 12.62 -17.53 -26.17
CA GLU A 233 13.80 -17.29 -27.01
C GLU A 233 14.77 -16.34 -26.29
N ASP A 234 14.29 -15.64 -25.26
CA ASP A 234 15.10 -14.73 -24.45
C ASP A 234 14.79 -14.86 -22.94
N PRO A 235 15.69 -15.45 -22.13
CA PRO A 235 15.57 -15.42 -20.66
C PRO A 235 15.65 -14.00 -20.06
N LYS A 236 16.02 -12.98 -20.85
CA LYS A 236 16.01 -11.57 -20.40
C LYS A 236 14.61 -11.03 -20.10
N GLY A 237 13.55 -11.62 -20.67
CA GLY A 237 12.16 -11.20 -20.40
C GLY A 237 11.74 -11.41 -18.95
N ASP A 238 12.02 -12.59 -18.39
CA ASP A 238 11.76 -12.90 -16.97
C ASP A 238 12.59 -11.99 -16.05
N PHE A 239 13.86 -11.75 -16.43
CA PHE A 239 14.73 -10.85 -15.68
C PHE A 239 14.20 -9.41 -15.67
N GLY A 240 13.62 -8.94 -16.78
CA GLY A 240 13.01 -7.62 -16.86
C GLY A 240 11.88 -7.42 -15.85
N TYR A 241 10.95 -8.37 -15.75
CA TYR A 241 9.85 -8.30 -14.77
C TYR A 241 10.34 -8.33 -13.32
N VAL A 242 11.25 -9.23 -13.01
CA VAL A 242 11.85 -9.32 -11.66
C VAL A 242 12.59 -8.02 -11.35
N THR A 243 13.33 -7.46 -12.30
CA THR A 243 14.06 -6.19 -12.14
C THR A 243 13.10 -5.03 -11.90
N ILE A 244 12.05 -4.88 -12.72
CA ILE A 244 11.06 -3.80 -12.56
C ILE A 244 10.32 -3.93 -11.23
N LEU A 245 9.89 -5.13 -10.85
CA LEU A 245 9.23 -5.37 -9.58
C LEU A 245 10.17 -5.04 -8.40
N THR A 246 11.43 -5.47 -8.49
CA THR A 246 12.45 -5.18 -7.46
C THR A 246 12.69 -3.68 -7.35
N LEU A 247 12.85 -2.97 -8.47
CA LEU A 247 13.02 -1.52 -8.48
C LEU A 247 11.78 -0.79 -7.94
N ALA A 248 10.57 -1.25 -8.25
CA ALA A 248 9.34 -0.69 -7.70
C ALA A 248 9.25 -0.87 -6.17
N ILE A 249 9.63 -2.05 -5.67
CA ILE A 249 9.68 -2.33 -4.23
C ILE A 249 10.73 -1.44 -3.56
N LEU A 250 11.95 -1.38 -4.10
CA LEU A 250 13.03 -0.54 -3.58
C LEU A 250 12.64 0.95 -3.59
N PHE A 251 11.99 1.42 -4.66
CA PHE A 251 11.50 2.79 -4.73
C PHE A 251 10.40 3.08 -3.69
N SER A 252 9.48 2.13 -3.49
CA SER A 252 8.48 2.23 -2.43
C SER A 252 9.14 2.25 -1.04
N TRP A 253 10.16 1.44 -0.81
CA TRP A 253 10.92 1.41 0.45
C TRP A 253 11.68 2.71 0.67
N PHE A 254 12.28 3.28 -0.38
CA PHE A 254 12.92 4.58 -0.34
C PHE A 254 11.94 5.69 0.02
N SER A 255 10.79 5.74 -0.63
CA SER A 255 9.76 6.77 -0.41
C SER A 255 9.21 6.79 1.03
N VAL A 256 9.31 5.67 1.73
CA VAL A 256 8.75 5.49 3.09
C VAL A 256 9.86 5.58 4.15
N GLY A 257 11.12 5.73 3.72
CA GLY A 257 12.26 5.84 4.60
C GLY A 257 12.68 4.53 5.24
N VAL A 258 12.73 3.45 4.47
CA VAL A 258 13.40 2.20 4.89
C VAL A 258 14.92 2.38 4.91
N PHE A 259 15.48 3.13 3.97
CA PHE A 259 16.92 3.35 3.87
C PHE A 259 17.43 4.41 4.86
N HIS A 260 18.77 4.53 4.94
CA HIS A 260 19.44 5.53 5.77
C HIS A 260 19.21 6.96 5.26
N VAL A 261 18.99 7.13 3.94
CA VAL A 261 18.53 8.38 3.34
C VAL A 261 17.08 8.22 2.90
N TYR A 262 16.24 9.21 3.20
CA TYR A 262 14.83 9.19 2.85
C TYR A 262 14.33 10.58 2.41
N PRO A 263 13.34 10.63 1.50
CA PRO A 263 12.76 11.89 1.05
C PRO A 263 11.72 12.41 2.05
N SER A 264 11.66 13.72 2.24
CA SER A 264 10.56 14.41 2.90
C SER A 264 10.17 15.66 2.11
N THR A 265 8.87 15.92 1.97
CA THR A 265 8.39 17.13 1.29
C THR A 265 8.37 18.31 2.26
N VAL A 266 8.83 19.46 1.78
CA VAL A 266 8.82 20.72 2.52
C VAL A 266 7.47 21.39 2.30
N LEU A 267 6.82 21.77 3.40
CA LEU A 267 5.46 22.31 3.38
C LEU A 267 5.40 23.82 3.65
N THR A 268 6.45 24.39 4.23
CA THR A 268 6.48 25.77 4.74
C THR A 268 7.64 26.55 4.11
N GLY A 269 7.53 27.89 4.09
CA GLY A 269 8.53 28.79 3.51
C GLY A 269 9.60 29.30 4.50
N SER A 270 9.79 28.62 5.63
CA SER A 270 10.71 29.08 6.69
C SER A 270 12.19 28.96 6.34
N MET A 271 12.52 28.20 5.29
CA MET A 271 13.89 27.94 4.82
C MET A 271 14.20 28.63 3.49
N GLU A 272 13.36 29.58 3.05
CA GLU A 272 13.65 30.39 1.87
C GLU A 272 14.86 31.30 2.11
N PRO A 273 15.70 31.58 1.09
CA PRO A 273 15.58 31.16 -0.32
C PRO A 273 16.27 29.81 -0.64
N VAL A 274 16.75 29.07 0.37
CA VAL A 274 17.55 27.85 0.18
C VAL A 274 16.67 26.64 -0.14
N ILE A 275 15.50 26.56 0.50
CA ILE A 275 14.54 25.47 0.34
C ILE A 275 13.14 26.07 0.23
N TYR A 276 12.41 25.74 -0.83
CA TYR A 276 11.06 26.26 -1.08
C TYR A 276 9.95 25.26 -0.73
N PRO A 277 8.74 25.72 -0.40
CA PRO A 277 7.56 24.86 -0.31
C PRO A 277 7.37 24.04 -1.59
N GLY A 278 7.15 22.73 -1.46
CA GLY A 278 7.03 21.81 -2.59
C GLY A 278 8.36 21.23 -3.08
N ASP A 279 9.49 21.58 -2.47
CA ASP A 279 10.74 20.85 -2.67
C ASP A 279 10.74 19.53 -1.88
N VAL A 280 11.50 18.56 -2.37
CA VAL A 280 11.78 17.32 -1.64
C VAL A 280 13.20 17.37 -1.11
N VAL A 281 13.35 17.25 0.20
CA VAL A 281 14.65 17.15 0.86
C VAL A 281 15.00 15.70 1.09
N LEU A 282 16.25 15.33 0.83
CA LEU A 282 16.81 14.03 1.22
C LEU A 282 17.42 14.19 2.60
N ILE A 283 16.89 13.43 3.56
CA ILE A 283 17.29 13.44 4.95
C ILE A 283 18.12 12.18 5.21
N GLN A 284 19.34 12.37 5.69
CA GLN A 284 20.18 11.31 6.21
C GLN A 284 19.89 11.10 7.69
N LYS A 285 19.45 9.90 8.05
CA LYS A 285 19.07 9.53 9.43
C LYS A 285 20.28 9.53 10.35
N MET A 286 20.11 10.10 11.54
CA MET A 286 21.05 9.91 12.64
C MET A 286 20.70 8.60 13.35
N LEU A 287 21.56 7.59 13.24
CA LEU A 287 21.32 6.27 13.83
C LEU A 287 22.23 6.01 15.03
N LYS A 288 23.35 6.73 15.12
CA LYS A 288 24.35 6.62 16.18
C LYS A 288 24.56 7.96 16.87
N GLU A 289 25.04 7.91 18.11
CA GLU A 289 25.47 9.10 18.85
C GLU A 289 26.60 9.85 18.12
N GLU A 290 27.54 9.11 17.51
CA GLU A 290 28.61 9.67 16.66
C GLU A 290 28.07 10.55 15.52
N ASP A 291 26.90 10.22 14.96
CA ASP A 291 26.30 11.00 13.87
C ASP A 291 25.77 12.35 14.38
N ILE A 292 25.29 12.38 15.63
CA ILE A 292 24.81 13.60 16.30
C ILE A 292 25.99 14.48 16.73
N GLU A 293 27.06 13.88 17.25
CA GLU A 293 28.28 14.61 17.62
C GLU A 293 28.99 15.23 16.41
N ALA A 294 28.78 14.67 15.21
CA ALA A 294 29.32 15.21 13.97
C ALA A 294 28.59 16.46 13.44
N LEU A 295 27.42 16.79 14.00
CA LEU A 295 26.65 17.99 13.62
C LEU A 295 27.42 19.27 13.93
N LYS A 296 27.29 20.26 13.04
CA LYS A 296 27.97 21.54 13.15
C LYS A 296 26.99 22.70 13.04
N GLU A 297 27.40 23.83 13.58
CA GLU A 297 26.74 25.11 13.32
C GLU A 297 26.67 25.35 11.81
N GLY A 298 25.49 25.74 11.34
CA GLY A 298 25.19 25.90 9.92
C GLY A 298 24.55 24.70 9.24
N ASP A 299 24.54 23.51 9.84
CA ASP A 299 23.85 22.34 9.27
C ASP A 299 22.33 22.51 9.32
N ILE A 300 21.63 22.01 8.28
CA ILE A 300 20.16 22.02 8.24
C ILE A 300 19.66 20.66 8.71
N ILE A 301 18.93 20.66 9.82
CA ILE A 301 18.42 19.45 10.45
C ILE A 301 16.91 19.37 10.36
N ASN A 302 16.41 18.13 10.30
CA ASN A 302 15.01 17.80 10.41
C ASN A 302 14.76 17.21 11.80
N PHE A 303 13.83 17.77 12.56
CA PHE A 303 13.53 17.34 13.93
C PHE A 303 12.04 17.31 14.23
N GLN A 304 11.66 16.57 15.26
CA GLN A 304 10.29 16.46 15.74
C GLN A 304 10.03 17.48 16.84
N ARG A 305 8.92 18.22 16.73
CA ARG A 305 8.38 19.04 17.83
C ARG A 305 6.93 18.62 18.06
N GLY A 306 6.68 17.83 19.10
CA GLY A 306 5.37 17.22 19.33
C GLY A 306 4.93 16.34 18.16
N LYS A 307 3.85 16.73 17.47
CA LYS A 307 3.32 15.99 16.30
C LYS A 307 3.84 16.51 14.96
N ILE A 308 4.55 17.63 14.94
CA ILE A 308 5.03 18.25 13.72
C ILE A 308 6.51 17.94 13.49
N THR A 309 6.89 17.96 12.22
CA THR A 309 8.28 17.80 11.78
C THR A 309 8.73 19.13 11.20
N ILE A 310 9.81 19.68 11.73
CA ILE A 310 10.35 20.99 11.39
C ILE A 310 11.73 20.79 10.77
N THR A 311 12.07 21.65 9.81
CA THR A 311 13.36 21.68 9.14
C THR A 311 13.96 23.06 9.32
N HIS A 312 15.02 23.21 10.12
CA HIS A 312 15.70 24.49 10.35
C HIS A 312 17.22 24.32 10.42
N ARG A 313 17.95 25.44 10.35
CA ARG A 313 19.41 25.47 10.45
C ARG A 313 19.85 25.56 11.91
N ILE A 314 20.91 24.84 12.27
CA ILE A 314 21.58 24.96 13.57
C ILE A 314 22.30 26.30 13.60
N GLU A 315 21.93 27.16 14.54
CA GLU A 315 22.61 28.43 14.78
C GLU A 315 23.67 28.30 15.86
N GLU A 316 23.40 27.50 16.90
CA GLU A 316 24.29 27.34 18.05
C GLU A 316 24.16 25.92 18.63
N ILE A 317 25.30 25.33 19.01
CA ILE A 317 25.35 24.03 19.70
C ILE A 317 25.69 24.25 21.16
N LEU A 318 24.76 23.88 22.04
CA LEU A 318 24.92 23.94 23.48
C LEU A 318 25.41 22.58 23.99
N LYS A 319 26.34 22.60 24.94
CA LYS A 319 26.84 21.39 25.62
C LYS A 319 26.71 21.59 27.12
N ASP A 320 26.02 20.67 27.80
CA ASP A 320 25.88 20.72 29.26
C ASP A 320 27.12 20.16 29.98
N GLU A 321 27.17 20.32 31.31
CA GLU A 321 28.27 19.83 32.16
C GLU A 321 28.40 18.29 32.14
N ALA A 322 27.34 17.57 31.79
CA ALA A 322 27.33 16.12 31.63
C ALA A 322 27.74 15.65 30.22
N GLY A 323 27.99 16.59 29.30
CA GLY A 323 28.40 16.34 27.93
C GLY A 323 27.26 16.15 26.93
N ASN A 324 25.99 16.33 27.34
CA ASN A 324 24.84 16.22 26.44
C ASN A 324 24.77 17.43 25.51
N LEU A 325 24.53 17.17 24.23
CA LEU A 325 24.35 18.18 23.20
C LEU A 325 22.91 18.68 23.19
N SER A 326 22.72 19.93 22.77
CA SER A 326 21.42 20.54 22.51
C SER A 326 21.57 21.60 21.43
N PHE A 327 20.54 21.78 20.60
CA PHE A 327 20.66 22.60 19.39
C PHE A 327 19.70 23.77 19.42
N VAL A 328 20.21 24.97 19.21
CA VAL A 328 19.40 26.16 18.94
C VAL A 328 19.25 26.27 17.43
N THR A 329 18.01 26.23 16.96
CA THR A 329 17.68 26.22 15.54
C THR A 329 16.98 27.51 15.10
N LYS A 330 17.14 27.86 13.83
CA LYS A 330 16.48 29.00 13.20
C LYS A 330 16.18 28.70 11.73
N GLY A 331 14.98 29.04 11.28
CA GLY A 331 14.66 29.03 9.85
C GLY A 331 15.37 30.17 9.12
N ASP A 332 15.92 29.91 7.93
CA ASP A 332 16.67 30.91 7.16
C ASP A 332 15.84 32.18 6.86
N ASN A 333 14.52 32.03 6.71
CA ASN A 333 13.57 33.12 6.48
C ASN A 333 12.93 33.67 7.78
N ASN A 334 13.23 33.08 8.95
CA ASN A 334 12.62 33.49 10.21
C ASN A 334 13.36 34.70 10.81
N LYS A 335 12.62 35.63 11.45
CA LYS A 335 13.21 36.81 12.10
C LYS A 335 13.95 36.46 13.39
N SER A 336 13.34 35.63 14.23
CA SER A 336 13.88 35.19 15.53
C SER A 336 14.36 33.74 15.51
N ARG A 337 15.15 33.37 16.52
CA ARG A 337 15.50 31.97 16.82
C ARG A 337 14.25 31.20 17.23
N ASP A 338 14.28 29.88 17.08
CA ASP A 338 13.22 29.04 17.63
C ASP A 338 13.24 29.11 19.16
N GLU A 339 12.07 29.25 19.78
CA GLU A 339 11.95 29.40 21.24
C GLU A 339 12.35 28.12 22.00
N GLN A 340 12.16 26.96 21.39
CA GLN A 340 12.44 25.66 22.01
C GLN A 340 13.74 25.09 21.46
N ILE A 341 14.66 24.80 22.38
CA ILE A 341 15.89 24.08 22.11
C ILE A 341 15.55 22.65 21.66
N VAL A 342 16.26 22.16 20.65
CA VAL A 342 16.07 20.81 20.09
C VAL A 342 17.00 19.84 20.81
N LEU A 343 16.42 18.78 21.36
CA LEU A 343 17.18 17.71 21.99
C LEU A 343 17.72 16.72 20.94
N PRO A 344 18.86 16.06 21.18
CA PRO A 344 19.41 15.03 20.29
C PRO A 344 18.41 13.97 19.86
N ASN A 345 17.54 13.54 20.79
CA ASN A 345 16.53 12.51 20.55
C ASN A 345 15.40 12.96 19.61
N ASP A 346 15.21 14.26 19.44
CA ASP A 346 14.19 14.81 18.55
C ASP A 346 14.71 14.99 17.12
N VAL A 347 16.03 14.91 16.91
CA VAL A 347 16.66 15.03 15.60
C VAL A 347 16.42 13.76 14.79
N LYS A 348 15.72 13.90 13.66
CA LYS A 348 15.47 12.79 12.72
C LYS A 348 16.61 12.60 11.72
N GLY A 349 17.32 13.67 11.38
CA GLY A 349 18.39 13.62 10.39
C GLY A 349 18.87 14.98 9.90
N ILE A 350 19.95 14.97 9.12
CA ILE A 350 20.51 16.12 8.42
C ILE A 350 20.05 16.11 6.96
N ILE A 351 19.84 17.29 6.39
CA ILE A 351 19.53 17.43 4.97
C ILE A 351 20.83 17.35 4.17
N VAL A 352 20.88 16.39 3.24
CA VAL A 352 22.04 16.17 2.37
C VAL A 352 21.83 16.70 0.96
N GLN A 353 20.58 16.76 0.49
CA GLN A 353 20.25 17.19 -0.87
C GLN A 353 18.85 17.78 -0.93
N VAL A 354 18.66 18.77 -1.80
CA VAL A 354 17.34 19.34 -2.15
C VAL A 354 17.03 19.00 -3.60
N VAL A 355 15.83 18.49 -3.85
CA VAL A 355 15.31 18.20 -5.20
C VAL A 355 14.11 19.13 -5.44
N PRO A 356 14.29 20.18 -6.25
CA PRO A 356 13.29 21.22 -6.36
C PRO A 356 12.02 20.75 -7.08
N LYS A 357 10.85 21.29 -6.70
CA LYS A 357 9.54 21.13 -7.37
C LYS A 357 8.94 19.71 -7.43
N VAL A 358 9.63 18.68 -6.95
CA VAL A 358 9.13 17.28 -7.00
C VAL A 358 7.96 17.05 -6.03
N GLY A 359 7.92 17.79 -4.93
CA GLY A 359 6.94 17.66 -3.86
C GLY A 359 5.67 18.49 -4.06
N ILE A 360 5.54 19.25 -5.15
CA ILE A 360 4.37 20.09 -5.44
C ILE A 360 3.04 19.32 -5.35
N PRO A 361 2.92 18.08 -5.89
CA PRO A 361 1.67 17.33 -5.75
C PRO A 361 1.31 17.04 -4.29
N ILE A 362 2.30 16.77 -3.44
CA ILE A 362 2.09 16.52 -2.01
C ILE A 362 1.74 17.83 -1.30
N LEU A 363 2.37 18.94 -1.69
CA LEU A 363 2.03 20.26 -1.18
C LEU A 363 0.56 20.60 -1.43
N TRP A 364 0.04 20.41 -2.65
CA TRP A 364 -1.38 20.64 -2.96
C TRP A 364 -2.34 19.78 -2.15
N VAL A 365 -1.92 18.55 -1.82
CA VAL A 365 -2.71 17.63 -0.99
C VAL A 365 -2.71 18.05 0.49
N LYS A 366 -1.64 18.69 0.97
CA LYS A 366 -1.49 19.10 2.37
C LYS A 366 -1.81 20.58 2.63
N SER A 367 -1.78 21.44 1.63
CA SER A 367 -1.99 22.89 1.74
C SER A 367 -3.43 23.28 2.10
N GLY A 368 -4.36 22.32 2.10
CA GLY A 368 -5.74 22.53 2.58
C GLY A 368 -5.86 22.58 4.10
N ASN A 369 -4.80 22.24 4.84
CA ASN A 369 -4.74 22.39 6.29
C ASN A 369 -3.85 23.60 6.60
N THR A 370 -4.39 24.59 7.34
CA THR A 370 -3.62 25.69 7.93
C THR A 370 -2.39 25.12 8.64
N ALA A 371 -1.24 25.81 8.54
CA ALA A 371 0.01 25.37 9.16
C ALA A 371 -0.25 24.86 10.59
N PRO A 372 0.27 23.68 10.96
CA PRO A 372 -0.08 23.08 12.23
C PRO A 372 0.35 24.00 13.39
N GLU A 373 -0.54 24.17 14.38
CA GLU A 373 -0.32 25.02 15.56
C GLU A 373 1.08 24.78 16.15
N GLY A 374 1.93 25.80 16.11
CA GLY A 374 3.34 25.74 16.50
C GLY A 374 4.33 26.05 15.38
N VAL A 375 3.89 26.13 14.12
CA VAL A 375 4.61 26.83 13.05
C VAL A 375 4.06 28.25 13.01
N ILE A 376 4.86 29.22 13.46
CA ILE A 376 4.53 30.63 13.29
C ILE A 376 4.75 30.94 11.82
N ASP A 377 3.68 30.94 11.03
CA ASP A 377 3.70 31.61 9.72
C ASP A 377 3.86 33.10 10.01
N TYR A 378 5.05 33.63 9.75
CA TYR A 378 5.21 35.06 9.62
C TYR A 378 4.61 35.44 8.26
N GLU A 379 3.32 35.76 8.25
CA GLU A 379 2.77 36.59 7.18
C GLU A 379 3.57 37.90 7.11
N GLU A 380 3.82 38.37 5.88
CA GLU A 380 4.63 39.57 5.57
C GLU A 380 4.26 40.82 6.36
#